data_AF-A0A1B4V3I1-F1
#
_entry.id   AF-A0A1B4V3I1-F1
#
_cell.length_a   1.000
_cell.length_b   1.000
_cell.length_c   1.000
_cell.angle_alpha   90.00
_cell.angle_beta   90.00
_cell.angle_gamma   90.00
#
_symmetry.space_group_name_H-M   'P 1'
#
loop_
_entity.id
_entity.type
_entity.pdbx_description
1 polymer ?
#
loop_
_entity_poly.entity_id
_entity_poly.type
_entity_poly.pdbx_seq_one_letter_code
_entity_poly.pdbx_strand_id
1 'polypeptide(L)'
;MSVVIQRSRSGAADEPGYDRPPYLRDYWRVVSAERRAAVALLALCTLVATAVAFLWPPTYEAEVLLAPVPQSRDQSLGLGGQFADIATMIGLTLGPRKDRTAEHLAALRSRSLAMGFVQKESLRPVLFAERWDAGSGQWKGGAPTDWEAYERFDEDVRSVSMDWKSGLITLRIEWSDPETAARWANALVQFANERLRADAIEDATRRIAYLQKEVARTGAMEVRQAIFRLIEAETKRRMMAATNVEYAFEVIDPAVTPEERAWPKRVLMIATGFLVGVMLSVTVAFVRRAWSGPCPTGTDPATPWVTGRT
;
A
#
# COMPACT_ATOMS: atom_id res chain seq x y z
N MET A 1 51.03 -70.42 50.24
CA MET A 1 50.67 -70.60 48.83
C MET A 1 49.23 -70.14 48.66
N SER A 2 49.01 -68.87 48.34
CA SER A 2 47.67 -68.30 48.08
C SER A 2 47.84 -67.12 47.12
N VAL A 3 47.45 -67.35 45.87
CA VAL A 3 47.41 -66.34 44.80
C VAL A 3 46.06 -65.63 44.91
N VAL A 4 46.08 -64.31 45.11
CA VAL A 4 44.89 -63.47 45.15
C VAL A 4 44.79 -62.67 43.84
N ILE A 5 43.73 -63.03 43.14
CA ILE A 5 43.01 -62.42 42.01
C ILE A 5 43.31 -60.93 41.74
N GLN A 6 43.76 -60.69 40.52
CA GLN A 6 43.89 -59.42 39.83
C GLN A 6 42.49 -58.84 39.51
N ARG A 7 42.17 -57.66 40.04
CA ARG A 7 40.96 -56.89 39.68
C ARG A 7 41.40 -55.62 38.96
N SER A 8 41.34 -55.63 37.62
CA SER A 8 41.53 -54.42 36.84
C SER A 8 40.31 -53.52 37.00
N ARG A 9 40.53 -52.29 37.46
CA ARG A 9 39.57 -51.20 37.34
C ARG A 9 40.32 -49.92 37.00
N SER A 10 39.65 -49.14 36.16
CA SER A 10 39.85 -47.71 35.86
C SER A 10 41.14 -47.31 35.15
N GLY A 11 41.11 -47.47 33.83
CA GLY A 11 41.66 -46.50 32.90
C GLY A 11 40.59 -46.19 31.86
N ALA A 12 39.58 -45.40 32.24
CA ALA A 12 38.72 -44.77 31.24
C ALA A 12 39.62 -43.72 30.58
N ALA A 13 40.12 -44.07 29.40
CA ALA A 13 40.88 -43.16 28.57
C ALA A 13 40.04 -41.91 28.34
N ASP A 14 40.64 -40.75 28.67
CA ASP A 14 40.16 -39.45 28.23
C ASP A 14 40.10 -39.46 26.70
N GLU A 15 38.89 -39.61 26.17
CA GLU A 15 38.66 -39.39 24.75
C GLU A 15 38.80 -37.89 24.43
N PRO A 16 39.45 -37.56 23.31
CA PRO A 16 39.72 -36.18 22.95
C PRO A 16 38.42 -35.42 22.65
N GLY A 17 38.18 -34.37 23.42
CA GLY A 17 37.47 -33.15 23.03
C GLY A 17 36.24 -33.33 22.13
N TYR A 18 35.19 -33.98 22.63
CA TYR A 18 33.86 -33.76 22.06
C TYR A 18 33.47 -32.31 22.34
N ASP A 19 33.33 -31.51 21.28
CA ASP A 19 32.78 -30.16 21.32
C ASP A 19 31.50 -30.17 22.17
N ARG A 20 31.58 -29.62 23.38
CA ARG A 20 30.42 -29.54 24.26
C ARG A 20 29.36 -28.71 23.53
N PRO A 21 28.09 -29.17 23.44
CA PRO A 21 27.06 -28.37 22.82
C PRO A 21 26.99 -27.03 23.56
N PRO A 22 26.96 -25.91 22.84
CA PRO A 22 27.03 -24.59 23.46
C PRO A 22 25.84 -24.42 24.41
N TYR A 23 26.12 -24.21 25.69
CA TYR A 23 25.07 -23.95 26.68
C TYR A 23 24.64 -22.49 26.60
N LEU A 24 23.34 -22.19 26.82
CA LEU A 24 22.80 -20.82 26.82
C LEU A 24 23.59 -19.85 27.73
N ARG A 25 24.14 -20.37 28.83
CA ARG A 25 24.96 -19.63 29.80
C ARG A 25 26.27 -19.08 29.22
N ASP A 26 26.84 -19.74 28.20
CA ASP A 26 28.11 -19.32 27.61
C ASP A 26 27.90 -18.10 26.71
N TYR A 27 26.77 -18.04 26.01
CA TYR A 27 26.31 -16.85 25.28
C TYR A 27 25.98 -15.68 26.22
N TRP A 28 25.35 -15.94 27.38
CA TRP A 28 25.04 -14.91 28.37
C TRP A 28 26.30 -14.21 28.92
N ARG A 29 27.39 -14.96 29.15
CA ARG A 29 28.66 -14.39 29.61
C ARG A 29 29.28 -13.45 28.58
N VAL A 30 29.22 -13.81 27.30
CA VAL A 30 29.74 -12.98 26.20
C VAL A 30 29.01 -11.64 26.14
N VAL A 31 27.68 -11.65 26.22
CA VAL A 31 26.88 -10.41 26.21
C VAL A 31 27.13 -9.58 27.48
N SER A 32 27.29 -10.22 28.64
CA SER A 32 27.51 -9.51 29.91
C SER A 32 28.88 -8.82 30.01
N ALA A 33 29.91 -9.33 29.32
CA ALA A 33 31.26 -8.75 29.30
C ALA A 33 31.32 -7.43 28.51
N GLU A 34 30.61 -7.36 27.38
CA GLU A 34 30.56 -6.20 26.48
C GLU A 34 29.30 -5.33 26.70
N ARG A 35 28.63 -5.49 27.86
CA ARG A 35 27.32 -4.88 28.15
C ARG A 35 27.26 -3.36 27.95
N ARG A 36 28.35 -2.63 28.15
CA ARG A 36 28.40 -1.17 27.96
C ARG A 36 28.29 -0.79 26.48
N ALA A 37 28.98 -1.51 25.60
CA ALA A 37 28.94 -1.27 24.16
C ALA A 37 27.57 -1.69 23.57
N ALA A 38 27.05 -2.83 24.03
CA ALA A 38 25.72 -3.33 23.68
C ALA A 38 24.60 -2.32 24.05
N VAL A 39 24.58 -1.87 25.30
CA VAL A 39 23.59 -0.90 25.79
C VAL A 39 23.75 0.47 25.12
N ALA A 40 24.98 0.93 24.88
CA ALA A 40 25.21 2.19 24.18
C ALA A 40 24.69 2.16 22.73
N LEU A 41 24.90 1.05 22.01
CA LEU A 41 24.41 0.88 20.64
C LEU A 41 22.88 0.80 20.59
N LEU A 42 22.27 0.04 21.50
CA LEU A 42 20.81 -0.03 21.62
C LEU A 42 20.21 1.35 21.92
N ALA A 43 20.80 2.09 22.86
CA ALA A 43 20.35 3.43 23.22
C ALA A 43 20.48 4.39 22.02
N LEU A 44 21.59 4.32 21.27
CA LEU A 44 21.78 5.11 20.07
C LEU A 44 20.74 4.80 18.99
N CYS A 45 20.51 3.53 18.67
CA CYS A 45 19.51 3.12 17.67
C CYS A 45 18.10 3.57 18.07
N THR A 46 17.74 3.44 19.35
CA THR A 46 16.42 3.84 19.86
C THR A 46 16.28 5.37 19.84
N LEU A 47 17.34 6.11 20.18
CA LEU A 47 17.36 7.57 20.13
C LEU A 47 17.22 8.09 18.69
N VAL A 48 17.92 7.47 17.73
CA VAL A 48 17.79 7.79 16.30
C VAL A 48 16.37 7.49 15.81
N ALA A 49 15.82 6.32 16.13
CA ALA A 49 14.45 5.95 15.75
C ALA A 49 13.41 6.94 16.32
N THR A 50 13.59 7.36 17.57
CA THR A 50 12.73 8.36 18.21
C THR A 50 12.89 9.72 17.52
N ALA A 51 14.12 10.16 17.23
CA ALA A 51 14.35 11.41 16.52
C ALA A 51 13.66 11.42 15.16
N VAL A 52 13.81 10.36 14.35
CA VAL A 52 13.13 10.25 13.05
C VAL A 52 11.60 10.26 13.19
N ALA A 53 11.06 9.53 14.16
CA ALA A 53 9.61 9.46 14.38
C ALA A 53 8.97 10.80 14.79
N PHE A 54 9.75 11.72 15.39
CA PHE A 54 9.27 13.05 15.78
C PHE A 54 9.62 14.15 14.78
N LEU A 55 10.67 13.98 13.97
CA LEU A 55 11.05 14.94 12.93
C LEU A 55 10.22 14.79 11.66
N TRP A 56 9.69 13.60 11.34
CA TRP A 56 8.86 13.45 10.16
C TRP A 56 7.50 14.15 10.29
N PRO A 57 7.06 14.87 9.24
CA PRO A 57 5.82 15.63 9.26
C PRO A 57 4.63 14.67 9.44
N PRO A 58 3.62 15.05 10.24
CA PRO A 58 2.40 14.27 10.34
C PRO A 58 1.62 14.34 9.04
N THR A 59 1.11 13.20 8.61
CA THR A 59 0.19 13.07 7.48
C THR A 59 -1.17 12.62 8.00
N TYR A 60 -2.21 13.27 7.53
CA TYR A 60 -3.59 12.98 7.85
C TYR A 60 -4.26 12.31 6.65
N GLU A 61 -5.13 11.34 6.93
CA GLU A 61 -5.80 10.54 5.93
C GLU A 61 -7.31 10.82 6.01
N ALA A 62 -7.91 11.18 4.89
CA ALA A 62 -9.35 11.33 4.76
C ALA A 62 -9.89 10.27 3.80
N GLU A 63 -10.92 9.53 4.24
CA GLU A 63 -11.52 8.44 3.47
C GLU A 63 -12.92 8.80 2.97
N VAL A 64 -13.25 8.41 1.75
CA VAL A 64 -14.63 8.42 1.21
C VAL A 64 -15.00 6.99 0.83
N LEU A 65 -16.16 6.54 1.29
CA LEU A 65 -16.72 5.24 0.92
C LEU A 65 -17.75 5.39 -0.19
N LEU A 66 -17.53 4.66 -1.28
CA LEU A 66 -18.29 4.77 -2.51
C LEU A 66 -18.91 3.44 -2.91
N ALA A 67 -20.14 3.49 -3.40
CA ALA A 67 -20.77 2.39 -4.11
C ALA A 67 -20.79 2.68 -5.61
N PRO A 68 -20.33 1.75 -6.47
CA PRO A 68 -20.41 1.92 -7.91
C PRO A 68 -21.88 1.85 -8.34
N VAL A 69 -22.37 2.90 -9.00
CA VAL A 69 -23.75 2.93 -9.48
C VAL A 69 -23.86 1.97 -10.67
N PRO A 70 -24.74 0.95 -10.61
CA PRO A 70 -24.97 0.07 -11.74
C PRO A 70 -25.68 0.86 -12.83
N GLN A 71 -24.91 1.40 -13.76
CA GLN A 71 -25.44 2.07 -14.94
C GLN A 71 -26.31 1.07 -15.69
N SER A 72 -27.61 1.42 -15.76
CA SER A 72 -28.70 0.64 -16.33
C SER A 72 -28.17 -0.43 -17.28
N ARG A 73 -28.16 -1.67 -16.78
CA ARG A 73 -28.03 -2.91 -17.57
C ARG A 73 -28.56 -2.63 -18.96
N ASP A 74 -27.82 -2.99 -19.99
CA ASP A 74 -28.38 -3.06 -21.33
C ASP A 74 -29.61 -3.98 -21.26
N GLN A 75 -30.77 -3.37 -21.02
CA GLN A 75 -32.09 -3.97 -21.14
C GLN A 75 -32.39 -4.17 -22.64
N SER A 76 -31.44 -3.85 -23.51
CA SER A 76 -31.17 -4.54 -24.76
C SER A 76 -31.01 -6.04 -24.50
N LEU A 77 -32.15 -6.73 -24.56
CA LEU A 77 -32.39 -8.18 -24.65
C LEU A 77 -33.16 -8.72 -23.44
N GLY A 78 -34.45 -8.35 -23.38
CA GLY A 78 -35.53 -9.24 -22.92
C GLY A 78 -35.65 -10.56 -23.70
N LEU A 79 -34.62 -10.97 -24.47
CA LEU A 79 -34.44 -12.33 -24.99
C LEU A 79 -33.55 -13.19 -24.07
N GLY A 80 -32.94 -12.61 -23.03
CA GLY A 80 -32.05 -13.33 -22.11
C GLY A 80 -32.75 -14.21 -21.07
N GLY A 81 -34.08 -14.14 -20.93
CA GLY A 81 -34.82 -15.01 -20.01
C GLY A 81 -35.05 -16.43 -20.53
N GLN A 82 -35.20 -16.59 -21.85
CA GLN A 82 -35.52 -17.89 -22.46
C GLN A 82 -34.29 -18.64 -22.96
N PHE A 83 -33.18 -17.95 -23.26
CA PHE A 83 -31.93 -18.60 -23.68
C PHE A 83 -30.93 -18.84 -22.53
N ALA A 84 -31.10 -18.18 -21.38
CA ALA A 84 -30.27 -18.43 -20.20
C ALA A 84 -30.53 -19.81 -19.59
N ASP A 85 -31.80 -20.23 -19.50
CA ASP A 85 -32.17 -21.56 -18.96
C ASP A 85 -31.62 -22.70 -19.84
N ILE A 86 -31.63 -22.54 -21.16
CA ILE A 86 -31.13 -23.55 -22.11
C ILE A 86 -29.59 -23.59 -22.08
N ALA A 87 -28.93 -22.45 -21.88
CA ALA A 87 -27.47 -22.37 -21.76
C ALA A 87 -26.95 -23.02 -20.46
N THR A 88 -27.69 -22.87 -19.35
CA THR A 88 -27.35 -23.56 -18.09
C THR A 88 -27.53 -25.07 -18.15
N MET A 89 -28.48 -25.56 -18.96
CA MET A 89 -28.69 -27.00 -19.16
C MET A 89 -27.60 -27.68 -20.02
N ILE A 90 -26.90 -26.92 -20.88
CA ILE A 90 -25.85 -27.44 -21.78
C ILE A 90 -24.44 -27.27 -21.18
N GLY A 91 -24.30 -26.62 -20.01
CA GLY A 91 -23.00 -26.40 -19.36
C GLY A 91 -22.13 -25.34 -20.05
N LEU A 92 -22.69 -24.59 -21.00
CA LEU A 92 -22.04 -23.47 -21.66
C LEU A 92 -22.25 -22.20 -20.83
N THR A 93 -21.42 -22.03 -19.80
CA THR A 93 -21.34 -20.77 -19.06
C THR A 93 -20.79 -19.69 -20.00
N LEU A 94 -21.66 -18.83 -20.51
CA LEU A 94 -21.24 -17.58 -21.15
C LEU A 94 -20.28 -16.85 -20.20
N GLY A 95 -19.10 -16.50 -20.70
CA GLY A 95 -17.96 -16.04 -19.92
C GLY A 95 -18.24 -14.86 -18.97
N PRO A 96 -17.31 -14.60 -18.04
CA PRO A 96 -17.56 -13.70 -16.92
C PRO A 96 -18.02 -12.33 -17.39
N ARG A 97 -19.16 -11.94 -16.83
CA ARG A 97 -19.78 -10.61 -16.88
C ARG A 97 -18.68 -9.54 -16.86
N LYS A 98 -18.59 -8.70 -17.91
CA LYS A 98 -17.70 -7.56 -17.90
C LYS A 98 -18.28 -6.53 -16.92
N ASP A 99 -17.85 -6.58 -15.67
CA ASP A 99 -18.32 -5.70 -14.62
C ASP A 99 -17.93 -4.25 -14.94
N ARG A 100 -18.92 -3.39 -15.20
CA ARG A 100 -18.71 -1.94 -15.35
C ARG A 100 -18.15 -1.30 -14.08
N THR A 101 -18.22 -1.99 -12.95
CA THR A 101 -17.49 -1.63 -11.73
C THR A 101 -15.99 -1.53 -11.95
N ALA A 102 -15.41 -2.45 -12.74
CA ALA A 102 -13.99 -2.39 -13.07
C ALA A 102 -13.68 -1.20 -13.99
N GLU A 103 -14.60 -0.83 -14.88
CA GLU A 103 -14.48 0.35 -15.74
C GLU A 103 -14.53 1.65 -14.93
N HIS A 104 -15.50 1.79 -14.02
CA HIS A 104 -15.59 2.92 -13.11
C HIS A 104 -14.36 3.00 -12.19
N LEU A 105 -13.92 1.88 -11.61
CA LEU A 105 -12.70 1.83 -10.79
C LEU A 105 -11.46 2.24 -11.61
N ALA A 106 -11.33 1.75 -12.84
CA ALA A 106 -10.25 2.13 -13.73
C ALA A 106 -10.30 3.63 -14.08
N ALA A 107 -11.50 4.20 -14.25
CA ALA A 107 -11.66 5.63 -14.47
C ALA A 107 -11.23 6.45 -13.24
N LEU A 108 -11.57 6.02 -12.01
CA LEU A 108 -11.09 6.68 -10.79
C LEU A 108 -9.56 6.65 -10.68
N ARG A 109 -8.94 5.54 -11.03
CA ARG A 109 -7.47 5.39 -11.04
C ARG A 109 -6.81 6.08 -12.23
N SER A 110 -7.56 6.42 -13.27
CA SER A 110 -6.99 6.91 -14.52
C SER A 110 -6.16 8.18 -14.34
N ARG A 111 -5.07 8.25 -15.10
CA ARG A 111 -4.21 9.43 -15.17
C ARG A 111 -4.96 10.67 -15.66
N SER A 112 -5.85 10.51 -16.64
CA SER A 112 -6.62 11.64 -17.20
C SER A 112 -7.50 12.30 -16.14
N LEU A 113 -8.13 11.50 -15.27
CA LEU A 113 -8.92 12.02 -14.16
C LEU A 113 -8.03 12.73 -13.12
N ALA A 114 -6.94 12.09 -12.71
CA ALA A 114 -5.98 12.69 -11.76
C ALA A 114 -5.46 14.04 -12.27
N MET A 115 -5.04 14.10 -13.54
CA MET A 115 -4.53 15.32 -14.15
C MET A 115 -5.61 16.41 -14.32
N GLY A 116 -6.83 16.01 -14.70
CA GLY A 116 -7.96 16.93 -14.76
C GLY A 116 -8.26 17.54 -13.40
N PHE A 117 -8.17 16.75 -12.32
CA PHE A 117 -8.38 17.21 -10.96
C PHE A 117 -7.26 18.16 -10.50
N VAL A 118 -5.99 17.78 -10.70
CA VAL A 118 -4.82 18.61 -10.36
C VAL A 118 -4.88 19.97 -11.05
N GLN A 119 -5.37 20.03 -12.30
CA GLN A 119 -5.57 21.29 -13.02
C GLN A 119 -6.77 22.08 -12.49
N LYS A 120 -7.93 21.43 -12.27
CA LYS A 120 -9.15 22.08 -11.78
C LYS A 120 -8.95 22.73 -10.41
N GLU A 121 -8.32 22.01 -9.49
CA GLU A 121 -8.05 22.50 -8.13
C GLU A 121 -6.73 23.28 -8.02
N SER A 122 -6.01 23.47 -9.12
CA SER A 122 -4.71 24.16 -9.15
C SER A 122 -3.72 23.62 -8.11
N LEU A 123 -3.59 22.29 -8.02
CA LEU A 123 -2.83 21.63 -6.95
C LEU A 123 -1.31 21.74 -7.11
N ARG A 124 -0.79 22.07 -8.31
CA ARG A 124 0.67 22.04 -8.56
C ARG A 124 1.48 22.85 -7.54
N PRO A 125 1.14 24.13 -7.23
CA PRO A 125 1.88 24.92 -6.25
C PRO A 125 1.86 24.31 -4.84
N VAL A 126 0.78 23.61 -4.51
CA VAL A 126 0.57 22.97 -3.20
C VAL A 126 1.36 21.66 -3.12
N LEU A 127 1.34 20.84 -4.18
CA LEU A 127 2.08 19.58 -4.29
C LEU A 127 3.61 19.79 -4.31
N PHE A 128 4.06 20.89 -4.92
CA PHE A 128 5.47 21.24 -5.09
C PHE A 128 5.83 22.54 -4.37
N ALA A 129 5.36 22.71 -3.14
CA ALA A 129 5.56 23.92 -2.33
C ALA A 129 7.05 24.32 -2.20
N GLU A 130 7.96 23.36 -2.21
CA GLU A 130 9.41 23.60 -2.15
C GLU A 130 9.96 24.33 -3.40
N ARG A 131 9.37 24.04 -4.57
CA ARG A 131 9.74 24.65 -5.86
C ARG A 131 8.90 25.87 -6.20
N TRP A 132 7.82 26.12 -5.49
CA TRP A 132 6.94 27.25 -5.70
C TRP A 132 7.35 28.44 -4.84
N ASP A 133 7.41 29.63 -5.45
CA ASP A 133 7.55 30.88 -4.73
C ASP A 133 6.20 31.61 -4.68
N ALA A 134 5.56 31.58 -3.50
CA ALA A 134 4.28 32.23 -3.28
C ALA A 134 4.33 33.76 -3.39
N GLY A 135 5.50 34.38 -3.18
CA GLY A 135 5.65 35.83 -3.23
C GLY A 135 5.80 36.37 -4.66
N SER A 136 6.51 35.64 -5.53
CA SER A 136 6.72 36.04 -6.93
C SER A 136 5.76 35.36 -7.91
N GLY A 137 5.05 34.30 -7.49
CA GLY A 137 4.19 33.49 -8.35
C GLY A 137 4.99 32.73 -9.42
N GLN A 138 6.27 32.44 -9.15
CA GLN A 138 7.18 31.78 -10.09
C GLN A 138 7.72 30.46 -9.54
N TRP A 139 8.11 29.60 -10.48
CA TRP A 139 8.72 28.32 -10.20
C TRP A 139 10.24 28.42 -10.11
N LYS A 140 10.80 27.94 -9.01
CA LYS A 140 12.23 27.73 -8.86
C LYS A 140 12.65 26.52 -9.70
N GLY A 141 13.43 26.76 -10.76
CA GLY A 141 13.91 25.69 -11.64
C GLY A 141 12.86 25.18 -12.64
N GLY A 142 11.86 26.00 -12.98
CA GLY A 142 10.84 25.66 -13.97
C GLY A 142 9.65 24.89 -13.40
N ALA A 143 8.51 24.99 -14.09
CA ALA A 143 7.26 24.37 -13.66
C ALA A 143 7.33 22.84 -13.72
N PRO A 144 6.77 22.13 -12.73
CA PRO A 144 6.65 20.68 -12.78
C PRO A 144 5.88 20.22 -14.02
N THR A 145 6.35 19.12 -14.60
CA THR A 145 5.67 18.52 -15.75
C THR A 145 4.33 17.90 -15.33
N ASP A 146 3.45 17.69 -16.30
CA ASP A 146 2.21 16.97 -16.10
C ASP A 146 2.44 15.52 -15.63
N TRP A 147 3.59 14.93 -15.96
CA TRP A 147 3.95 13.61 -15.46
C TRP A 147 4.36 13.66 -13.99
N GLU A 148 5.26 14.58 -13.62
CA GLU A 148 5.70 14.76 -12.22
C GLU A 148 4.51 15.01 -11.29
N ALA A 149 3.56 15.85 -11.72
CA ALA A 149 2.37 16.14 -10.92
C ALA A 149 1.44 14.93 -10.77
N TYR A 150 1.31 14.10 -11.81
CA TYR A 150 0.55 12.86 -11.74
C TYR A 150 1.22 11.87 -10.78
N GLU A 151 2.51 11.64 -10.92
CA GLU A 151 3.29 10.67 -10.12
C GLU A 151 3.22 11.02 -8.63
N ARG A 152 3.51 12.29 -8.28
CA ARG A 152 3.36 12.78 -6.90
C ARG A 152 1.95 12.58 -6.35
N PHE A 153 0.92 12.87 -7.16
CA PHE A 153 -0.46 12.76 -6.71
C PHE A 153 -0.91 11.30 -6.55
N ASP A 154 -0.49 10.40 -7.43
CA ASP A 154 -0.88 8.99 -7.43
C ASP A 154 -0.10 8.16 -6.39
N GLU A 155 1.16 8.51 -6.11
CA GLU A 155 2.00 7.80 -5.14
C GLU A 155 1.82 8.31 -3.71
N ASP A 156 1.81 9.63 -3.51
CA ASP A 156 1.89 10.21 -2.17
C ASP A 156 0.55 10.74 -1.64
N VAL A 157 -0.42 11.05 -2.52
CA VAL A 157 -1.65 11.76 -2.13
C VAL A 157 -2.88 10.89 -2.23
N ARG A 158 -3.04 10.12 -3.32
CA ARG A 158 -4.28 9.40 -3.60
C ARG A 158 -4.07 7.89 -3.53
N SER A 159 -4.89 7.21 -2.74
CA SER A 159 -5.01 5.76 -2.77
C SER A 159 -6.46 5.34 -3.05
N VAL A 160 -6.65 4.41 -3.99
CA VAL A 160 -7.98 3.88 -4.35
C VAL A 160 -7.97 2.37 -4.19
N SER A 161 -8.73 1.86 -3.22
CA SER A 161 -8.89 0.42 -2.99
C SER A 161 -10.33 0.00 -3.21
N MET A 162 -10.54 -1.23 -3.66
CA MET A 162 -11.87 -1.84 -3.76
C MET A 162 -11.88 -3.11 -2.92
N ASP A 163 -12.89 -3.26 -2.08
CA ASP A 163 -13.15 -4.52 -1.40
C ASP A 163 -13.91 -5.45 -2.35
N TRP A 164 -13.30 -6.58 -2.71
CA TRP A 164 -13.89 -7.56 -3.62
C TRP A 164 -15.10 -8.29 -3.03
N LYS A 165 -15.28 -8.28 -1.71
CA LYS A 165 -16.43 -8.92 -1.05
C LYS A 165 -17.66 -8.02 -1.08
N SER A 166 -17.49 -6.76 -0.68
CA SER A 166 -18.59 -5.80 -0.62
C SER A 166 -18.83 -5.07 -1.95
N GLY A 167 -17.83 -5.04 -2.83
CA GLY A 167 -17.88 -4.25 -4.07
C GLY A 167 -17.73 -2.74 -3.84
N LEU A 168 -17.47 -2.32 -2.60
CA LEU A 168 -17.30 -0.92 -2.22
C LEU A 168 -15.91 -0.43 -2.56
N ILE A 169 -15.82 0.84 -2.92
CA ILE A 169 -14.59 1.52 -3.26
C ILE A 169 -14.28 2.50 -2.14
N THR A 170 -13.08 2.42 -1.59
CA THR A 170 -12.55 3.38 -0.62
C THR A 170 -11.53 4.26 -1.33
N LEU A 171 -11.81 5.55 -1.37
CA LEU A 171 -10.89 6.58 -1.82
C LEU A 171 -10.25 7.24 -0.60
N ARG A 172 -8.92 7.23 -0.54
CA ARG A 172 -8.12 7.86 0.50
C ARG A 172 -7.34 9.02 -0.09
N ILE A 173 -7.36 10.14 0.62
CA ILE A 173 -6.46 11.26 0.37
C ILE A 173 -5.60 11.49 1.59
N GLU A 174 -4.28 11.45 1.38
CA GLU A 174 -3.26 11.69 2.39
C GLU A 174 -2.66 13.08 2.18
N TRP A 175 -2.75 13.93 3.20
CA TRP A 175 -2.18 15.28 3.14
C TRP A 175 -1.76 15.79 4.52
N SER A 176 -0.86 16.78 4.55
CA SER A 176 -0.36 17.37 5.79
C SER A 176 -1.41 18.21 6.54
N ASP A 177 -2.39 18.77 5.81
CA ASP A 177 -3.50 19.53 6.39
C ASP A 177 -4.79 18.70 6.37
N PRO A 178 -5.41 18.42 7.54
CA PRO A 178 -6.56 17.52 7.64
C PRO A 178 -7.81 18.08 6.95
N GLU A 179 -8.05 19.38 7.00
CA GLU A 179 -9.20 20.00 6.32
C GLU A 179 -9.06 19.89 4.79
N THR A 180 -7.85 20.13 4.27
CA THR A 180 -7.57 20.00 2.85
C THR A 180 -7.67 18.55 2.37
N ALA A 181 -7.22 17.57 3.17
CA ALA A 181 -7.39 16.16 2.84
C ALA A 181 -8.87 15.78 2.63
N ALA A 182 -9.74 16.15 3.58
CA ALA A 182 -11.17 15.86 3.50
C ALA A 182 -11.86 16.59 2.34
N ARG A 183 -11.50 17.86 2.10
CA ARG A 183 -12.01 18.62 0.95
C ARG A 183 -11.62 17.99 -0.37
N TRP A 184 -10.35 17.61 -0.53
CA TRP A 184 -9.86 16.99 -1.77
C TRP A 184 -10.49 15.62 -2.01
N ALA A 185 -10.69 14.82 -0.97
CA ALA A 185 -11.32 13.51 -1.11
C ALA A 185 -12.76 13.65 -1.65
N ASN A 186 -13.57 14.51 -1.04
CA ASN A 186 -14.93 14.79 -1.51
C ASN A 186 -14.94 15.44 -2.92
N ALA A 187 -14.07 16.42 -3.16
CA ALA A 187 -13.99 17.13 -4.43
C ALA A 187 -13.55 16.22 -5.59
N LEU A 188 -12.65 15.25 -5.33
CA LEU A 188 -12.21 14.29 -6.34
C LEU A 188 -13.36 13.37 -6.76
N VAL A 189 -14.20 12.92 -5.83
CA VAL A 189 -15.39 12.12 -6.16
C VAL A 189 -16.39 12.93 -6.97
N GLN A 190 -16.65 14.17 -6.55
CA GLN A 190 -17.54 15.07 -7.28
C GLN A 190 -17.00 15.31 -8.71
N PHE A 191 -15.71 15.53 -8.85
CA PHE A 191 -15.05 15.71 -10.14
C PHE A 191 -15.13 14.43 -11.00
N ALA A 192 -14.94 13.26 -10.41
CA ALA A 192 -15.07 11.98 -11.09
C ALA A 192 -16.48 11.77 -11.65
N ASN A 193 -17.50 12.00 -10.83
CA ASN A 193 -18.89 11.91 -11.23
C ASN A 193 -19.22 12.92 -12.33
N GLU A 194 -18.80 14.19 -12.18
CA GLU A 194 -19.02 15.23 -13.17
C GLU A 194 -18.38 14.88 -14.51
N ARG A 195 -17.13 14.39 -14.48
CA ARG A 195 -16.39 14.03 -15.69
C ARG A 195 -17.03 12.85 -16.42
N LEU A 196 -17.30 11.76 -15.71
CA LEU A 196 -17.91 10.55 -16.29
C LEU A 196 -19.31 10.82 -16.82
N ARG A 197 -20.07 11.68 -16.14
CA ARG A 197 -21.37 12.16 -16.60
C ARG A 197 -21.28 12.96 -17.89
N ALA A 198 -20.33 13.91 -17.96
CA ALA A 198 -20.11 14.72 -19.16
C ALA A 198 -19.71 13.84 -20.36
N ASP A 199 -18.76 12.92 -20.15
CA ASP A 199 -18.31 11.99 -21.19
C ASP A 199 -19.48 11.11 -21.69
N ALA A 200 -20.33 10.61 -20.78
CA ALA A 200 -21.52 9.83 -21.14
C ALA A 200 -22.58 10.61 -21.94
N ILE A 201 -22.82 11.88 -21.58
CA ILE A 201 -23.75 12.76 -22.31
C ILE A 201 -23.23 13.04 -23.71
N GLU A 202 -21.92 13.30 -23.84
CA GLU A 202 -21.27 13.58 -25.11
C GLU A 202 -21.32 12.35 -26.02
N ASP A 203 -20.98 11.17 -25.48
CA ASP A 203 -21.06 9.89 -26.19
C ASP A 203 -22.46 9.61 -26.72
N ALA A 204 -23.48 9.72 -25.86
CA ALA A 204 -24.86 9.50 -26.26
C ALA A 204 -25.30 10.51 -27.32
N THR A 205 -24.87 11.77 -27.22
CA THR A 205 -25.18 12.81 -28.21
C THR A 205 -24.56 12.51 -29.57
N ARG A 206 -23.29 12.11 -29.61
CA ARG A 206 -22.61 11.69 -30.86
C ARG A 206 -23.30 10.50 -31.51
N ARG A 207 -23.72 9.50 -30.72
CA ARG A 207 -24.44 8.32 -31.21
C ARG A 207 -25.83 8.66 -31.75
N ILE A 208 -26.61 9.47 -31.04
CA ILE A 208 -27.91 9.96 -31.51
C ILE A 208 -27.76 10.68 -32.85
N ALA A 209 -26.78 11.58 -32.97
CA ALA A 209 -26.53 12.33 -34.20
C ALA A 209 -26.16 11.41 -35.38
N TYR A 210 -25.38 10.34 -35.12
CA TYR A 210 -25.07 9.33 -36.13
C TYR A 210 -26.32 8.55 -36.56
N LEU A 211 -27.11 8.05 -35.61
CA LEU A 211 -28.33 7.28 -35.89
C LEU A 211 -29.36 8.12 -36.65
N GLN A 212 -29.50 9.41 -36.33
CA GLN A 212 -30.37 10.34 -37.07
C GLN A 212 -29.94 10.49 -38.53
N LYS A 213 -28.63 10.51 -38.83
CA LYS A 213 -28.12 10.55 -40.21
C LYS A 213 -28.45 9.26 -40.96
N GLU A 214 -28.38 8.10 -40.31
CA GLU A 214 -28.69 6.81 -40.93
C GLU A 214 -30.19 6.61 -41.19
N VAL A 215 -31.08 7.14 -40.33
CA VAL A 215 -32.53 7.17 -40.58
C VAL A 215 -32.87 7.85 -41.91
N ALA A 216 -32.16 8.94 -42.25
CA ALA A 216 -32.38 9.70 -43.48
C ALA A 216 -31.87 8.98 -44.74
N ARG A 217 -30.97 7.99 -44.58
CA ARG A 217 -30.33 7.26 -45.68
C ARG A 217 -31.06 5.96 -46.03
N THR A 218 -31.84 5.41 -45.10
CA THR A 218 -32.57 4.15 -45.32
C THR A 218 -34.03 4.38 -45.70
N GLY A 219 -34.47 3.73 -46.77
CA GLY A 219 -35.87 3.71 -47.21
C GLY A 219 -36.70 2.58 -46.58
N ALA A 220 -36.05 1.54 -46.03
CA ALA A 220 -36.73 0.39 -45.46
C ALA A 220 -37.36 0.74 -44.10
N MET A 221 -38.67 0.52 -43.97
CA MET A 221 -39.43 0.91 -42.78
C MET A 221 -39.01 0.11 -41.54
N GLU A 222 -38.67 -1.16 -41.71
CA GLU A 222 -38.24 -2.06 -40.65
C GLU A 222 -36.89 -1.61 -40.05
N VAL A 223 -35.94 -1.23 -40.91
CA VAL A 223 -34.64 -0.71 -40.50
C VAL A 223 -34.81 0.62 -39.77
N ARG A 224 -35.68 1.50 -40.31
CA ARG A 224 -36.00 2.78 -39.67
C ARG A 224 -36.57 2.61 -38.27
N GLN A 225 -37.50 1.66 -38.09
CA GLN A 225 -38.07 1.34 -36.77
C GLN A 225 -37.00 0.82 -35.80
N ALA A 226 -36.09 -0.05 -36.25
CA ALA A 226 -34.97 -0.51 -35.43
C ALA A 226 -34.06 0.64 -34.99
N ILE A 227 -33.71 1.56 -35.89
CA ILE A 227 -32.89 2.73 -35.55
C ILE A 227 -33.59 3.66 -34.56
N PHE A 228 -34.90 3.89 -34.70
CA PHE A 228 -35.64 4.71 -33.72
C PHE A 228 -35.60 4.12 -32.31
N ARG A 229 -35.67 2.79 -32.16
CA ARG A 229 -35.48 2.12 -30.86
C ARG A 229 -34.09 2.37 -30.28
N LEU A 230 -33.06 2.39 -31.12
CA LEU A 230 -31.69 2.73 -30.69
C LEU A 230 -31.59 4.20 -30.26
N ILE A 231 -32.21 5.12 -30.99
CA ILE A 231 -32.26 6.55 -30.62
C ILE A 231 -32.99 6.73 -29.28
N GLU A 232 -34.09 6.04 -29.07
CA GLU A 232 -34.83 6.05 -27.79
C GLU A 232 -33.93 5.56 -26.64
N ALA A 233 -33.22 4.44 -26.84
CA ALA A 233 -32.29 3.90 -25.85
C ALA A 233 -31.15 4.88 -25.51
N GLU A 234 -30.51 5.49 -26.50
CA GLU A 234 -29.44 6.48 -26.28
C GLU A 234 -29.98 7.78 -25.67
N THR A 235 -31.20 8.20 -26.02
CA THR A 235 -31.85 9.38 -25.43
C THR A 235 -32.15 9.16 -23.95
N LYS A 236 -32.64 7.96 -23.59
CA LYS A 236 -32.85 7.57 -22.19
C LYS A 236 -31.53 7.56 -21.41
N ARG A 237 -30.45 7.00 -21.99
CA ARG A 237 -29.11 7.03 -21.37
C ARG A 237 -28.62 8.45 -21.15
N ARG A 238 -28.73 9.33 -22.15
CA ARG A 238 -28.35 10.74 -22.03
C ARG A 238 -29.15 11.46 -20.94
N MET A 239 -30.46 11.23 -20.88
CA MET A 239 -31.34 11.81 -19.86
C MET A 239 -30.91 11.38 -18.46
N MET A 240 -30.72 10.08 -18.23
CA MET A 240 -30.27 9.56 -16.93
C MET A 240 -28.91 10.13 -16.51
N ALA A 241 -27.97 10.25 -17.46
CA ALA A 241 -26.69 10.90 -17.19
C ALA A 241 -26.89 12.38 -16.82
N ALA A 242 -27.70 13.13 -17.57
CA ALA A 242 -27.91 14.56 -17.31
C ALA A 242 -28.52 14.85 -15.92
N THR A 243 -29.41 13.99 -15.43
CA THR A 243 -30.13 14.20 -14.16
C THR A 243 -29.42 13.66 -12.93
N ASN A 244 -28.57 12.63 -13.07
CA ASN A 244 -27.95 11.97 -11.93
C ASN A 244 -26.61 12.62 -11.58
N VAL A 245 -26.55 13.34 -10.46
CA VAL A 245 -25.32 13.97 -9.95
C VAL A 245 -24.28 12.91 -9.58
N GLU A 246 -24.72 11.85 -8.89
CA GLU A 246 -23.93 10.66 -8.55
C GLU A 246 -24.02 9.63 -9.68
N TYR A 247 -23.52 9.99 -10.85
CA TYR A 247 -23.68 9.17 -12.05
C TYR A 247 -22.92 7.83 -11.97
N ALA A 248 -21.66 7.85 -11.53
CA ALA A 248 -20.80 6.67 -11.52
C ALA A 248 -20.59 6.10 -10.11
N PHE A 249 -20.56 6.97 -9.10
CA PHE A 249 -20.32 6.62 -7.70
C PHE A 249 -21.34 7.32 -6.81
N GLU A 250 -22.04 6.53 -6.01
CA GLU A 250 -22.88 6.99 -4.91
C GLU A 250 -22.02 7.10 -3.65
N VAL A 251 -22.09 8.24 -2.97
CA VAL A 251 -21.33 8.46 -1.73
C VAL A 251 -22.08 7.84 -0.57
N ILE A 252 -21.54 6.74 -0.05
CA ILE A 252 -22.09 6.07 1.14
C ILE A 252 -21.66 6.80 2.40
N ASP A 253 -20.37 7.14 2.47
CA ASP A 253 -19.80 7.88 3.60
C ASP A 253 -18.86 8.98 3.07
N PRO A 254 -19.21 10.27 3.24
CA PRO A 254 -18.37 11.38 2.80
C PRO A 254 -17.14 11.55 3.71
N ALA A 255 -16.07 12.12 3.16
CA ALA A 255 -14.88 12.39 3.95
C ALA A 255 -15.11 13.50 4.97
N VAL A 256 -14.75 13.22 6.22
CA VAL A 256 -14.72 14.19 7.32
C VAL A 256 -13.28 14.53 7.69
N THR A 257 -13.08 15.70 8.31
CA THR A 257 -11.76 16.12 8.78
C THR A 257 -11.24 15.12 9.82
N PRO A 258 -10.10 14.45 9.58
CA PRO A 258 -9.56 13.47 10.51
C PRO A 258 -8.99 14.14 11.77
N GLU A 259 -9.34 13.61 12.93
CA GLU A 259 -8.80 14.07 14.23
C GLU A 259 -7.45 13.42 14.56
N GLU A 260 -7.25 12.19 14.08
CA GLU A 260 -6.03 11.40 14.33
C GLU A 260 -5.07 11.44 13.14
N ARG A 261 -3.78 11.31 13.45
CA ARG A 261 -2.70 11.26 12.45
C ARG A 261 -2.57 9.84 11.92
N ALA A 262 -2.59 9.68 10.60
CA ALA A 262 -2.42 8.38 9.96
C ALA A 262 -0.95 7.92 9.98
N TRP A 263 -0.04 8.86 9.72
CA TRP A 263 1.39 8.59 9.60
C TRP A 263 2.25 9.73 10.20
N PRO A 264 3.45 9.46 10.76
CA PRO A 264 4.03 8.15 11.08
C PRO A 264 3.47 7.56 12.39
N LYS A 265 3.31 6.23 12.41
CA LYS A 265 2.96 5.47 13.64
C LYS A 265 4.16 5.42 14.57
N ARG A 266 4.34 6.48 15.38
CA ARG A 266 5.52 6.70 16.26
C ARG A 266 5.86 5.48 17.12
N VAL A 267 4.86 4.87 17.73
CA VAL A 267 5.05 3.68 18.59
C VAL A 267 5.62 2.51 17.78
N LEU A 268 5.11 2.28 16.57
CA LEU A 268 5.58 1.21 15.70
C LEU A 268 7.04 1.45 15.28
N MET A 269 7.41 2.69 14.91
CA MET A 269 8.78 3.04 14.54
C MET A 269 9.78 2.91 15.69
N ILE A 270 9.39 3.33 16.89
CA ILE A 270 10.23 3.19 18.08
C ILE A 270 10.39 1.71 18.44
N ALA A 271 9.31 0.91 18.35
CA ALA A 271 9.35 -0.52 18.61
C ALA A 271 10.24 -1.28 17.62
N THR A 272 10.15 -0.97 16.31
CA THR A 272 11.02 -1.58 15.30
C THR A 272 12.47 -1.11 15.45
N GLY A 273 12.71 0.17 15.75
CA GLY A 273 14.04 0.69 16.05
C GLY A 273 14.68 0.02 17.27
N PHE A 274 13.90 -0.22 18.32
CA PHE A 274 14.35 -0.97 19.50
C PHE A 274 14.68 -2.42 19.14
N LEU A 275 13.81 -3.11 18.40
CA LEU A 275 14.02 -4.52 18.00
C LEU A 275 15.29 -4.68 17.16
N VAL A 276 15.49 -3.81 16.16
CA VAL A 276 16.69 -3.77 15.33
C VAL A 276 17.92 -3.43 16.17
N GLY A 277 17.80 -2.48 17.11
CA GLY A 277 18.86 -2.14 18.05
C GLY A 277 19.30 -3.33 18.91
N VAL A 278 18.36 -4.16 19.38
CA VAL A 278 18.67 -5.37 20.15
C VAL A 278 19.43 -6.38 19.27
N MET A 279 18.97 -6.64 18.05
CA MET A 279 19.67 -7.55 17.14
C MET A 279 21.09 -7.07 16.82
N LEU A 280 21.27 -5.79 16.46
CA LEU A 280 22.57 -5.23 16.15
C LEU A 280 23.52 -5.23 17.35
N SER A 281 22.99 -4.89 18.54
CA SER A 281 23.74 -4.93 19.80
C SER A 281 24.31 -6.32 20.08
N VAL A 282 23.51 -7.37 19.90
CA VAL A 282 23.96 -8.75 20.11
C VAL A 282 25.05 -9.11 19.09
N THR A 283 24.81 -8.87 17.80
CA THR A 283 25.78 -9.20 16.74
C THR A 283 27.13 -8.51 16.94
N VAL A 284 27.13 -7.21 17.27
CA VAL A 284 28.35 -6.44 17.51
C VAL A 284 29.10 -6.97 18.74
N ALA A 285 28.40 -7.34 19.82
CA ALA A 285 29.03 -7.94 20.99
C ALA A 285 29.76 -9.26 20.63
N PHE A 286 29.17 -10.10 19.76
CA PHE A 286 29.81 -11.33 19.29
C PHE A 286 31.04 -11.08 18.40
N VAL A 287 30.93 -10.18 17.42
CA VAL A 287 32.04 -9.85 16.51
C VAL A 287 33.22 -9.26 17.28
N ARG A 288 32.94 -8.31 18.18
CA ARG A 288 33.96 -7.67 19.02
C ARG A 288 34.65 -8.69 19.92
N ARG A 289 33.90 -9.64 20.50
CA ARG A 289 34.46 -10.75 21.27
C ARG A 289 35.34 -11.66 20.41
N ALA A 290 34.92 -11.99 19.19
CA ALA A 290 35.68 -12.84 18.27
C ALA A 290 37.01 -12.19 17.84
N TRP A 291 37.03 -10.87 17.64
CA TRP A 291 38.24 -10.12 17.30
C TRP A 291 39.15 -9.85 18.50
N SER A 292 38.61 -9.86 19.72
CA SER A 292 39.40 -9.65 20.95
C SER A 292 40.26 -10.86 21.36
N GLY A 293 40.27 -11.93 20.55
CA GLY A 293 41.06 -13.14 20.75
C GLY A 293 40.58 -14.03 21.91
N PRO A 294 40.83 -15.35 21.87
CA PRO A 294 40.74 -16.19 23.06
C PRO A 294 41.73 -15.66 24.10
N CYS A 295 41.31 -15.47 25.35
CA CYS A 295 42.29 -15.33 26.43
C CYS A 295 43.14 -16.60 26.46
N PRO A 296 44.46 -16.51 26.67
CA PRO A 296 45.23 -17.67 27.10
C PRO A 296 44.58 -18.17 28.38
N THR A 297 44.03 -19.39 28.35
CA THR A 297 43.64 -20.11 29.56
C THR A 297 44.90 -20.20 30.42
N GLY A 298 44.91 -19.45 31.51
CA GLY A 298 46.06 -19.32 32.37
C GLY A 298 46.47 -20.64 33.01
N THR A 299 47.79 -20.82 33.05
CA THR A 299 48.58 -21.35 34.16
C THR A 299 48.34 -22.81 34.55
N ASP A 300 49.24 -23.69 34.10
CA ASP A 300 49.65 -24.85 34.89
C ASP A 300 50.50 -24.37 36.07
N PRO A 301 50.08 -24.56 37.34
CA PRO A 301 50.96 -24.43 38.49
C PRO A 301 51.64 -25.77 38.76
N ALA A 302 52.70 -26.08 38.03
CA ALA A 302 53.50 -27.28 38.28
C ALA A 302 55.01 -27.02 38.14
N THR A 303 55.54 -26.15 39.00
CA THR A 303 56.96 -26.20 39.38
C THR A 303 57.08 -26.31 40.90
N PRO A 304 57.38 -27.50 41.44
CA PRO A 304 57.88 -27.60 42.80
C PRO A 304 59.36 -27.22 42.81
N TRP A 305 59.65 -26.16 43.55
CA TRP A 305 60.91 -25.80 44.19
C TRP A 305 61.76 -27.02 44.58
N VAL A 306 62.99 -27.10 44.07
CA VAL A 306 64.09 -27.83 44.71
C VAL A 306 65.27 -26.87 44.86
N THR A 307 65.36 -26.31 46.06
CA THR A 307 66.58 -25.77 46.63
C THR A 307 67.49 -26.92 47.03
N GLY A 308 68.76 -26.91 46.60
CA GLY A 308 69.78 -27.84 47.07
C GLY A 308 71.17 -27.35 46.72
N ARG A 309 71.84 -26.75 47.71
CA ARG A 309 73.21 -26.25 47.68
C ARG A 309 74.14 -27.34 48.21
N THR A 310 75.14 -27.73 47.41
CA THR A 310 76.56 -28.02 47.75
C THR A 310 77.29 -28.32 46.46
#